data_AF-A0A177PZF8-F1
#
_entry.id   AF-A0A177PZF8-F1
#
_cell.length_a   1.000
_cell.length_b   1.000
_cell.length_c   1.000
_cell.angle_alpha   90.00
_cell.angle_beta   90.00
_cell.angle_gamma   90.00
#
_symmetry.space_group_name_H-M   'P 1'
#
loop_
_entity.id
_entity.type
_entity.pdbx_description
1 polymer ?
#
loop_
_entity_poly.entity_id
_entity_poly.type
_entity_poly.pdbx_seq_one_letter_code
_entity_poly.pdbx_strand_id
1 'polypeptide(L)'
;MLYDCGEVTLGGVSPIRWFAGLSDIGDFELAQITPEIGAEAINLARLGLDPGDQLIAATAIVRKLPLVTRDERLQDLDRLEAVW
;
A
#
# COMPACT_ATOMS: atom_id res chain seq x y z
N MET A 1 -20.63 9.44 -3.00
CA MET A 1 -20.93 8.86 -4.33
C MET A 1 -19.58 8.60 -4.97
N LEU A 2 -19.23 7.34 -5.27
CA LEU A 2 -17.86 6.92 -5.67
C LEU A 2 -17.54 7.14 -7.16
N TYR A 3 -18.54 7.51 -7.96
CA TYR A 3 -18.43 7.67 -9.40
C TYR A 3 -19.14 8.97 -9.80
N ASP A 4 -18.39 9.91 -10.35
CA ASP A 4 -18.93 11.12 -10.98
C ASP A 4 -18.32 11.25 -12.38
N CYS A 5 -19.18 11.34 -13.40
CA CYS A 5 -18.78 11.49 -14.81
C CYS A 5 -17.70 10.51 -15.35
N GLY A 6 -17.66 9.26 -14.86
CA GLY A 6 -16.68 8.26 -15.31
C GLY A 6 -15.33 8.33 -14.62
N GLU A 7 -15.15 9.27 -13.69
CA GLU A 7 -14.03 9.27 -12.75
C GLU A 7 -14.46 8.67 -11.41
N VAL A 8 -13.58 7.83 -10.85
CA VAL A 8 -13.70 7.41 -9.45
C VAL A 8 -13.39 8.62 -8.59
N THR A 9 -14.28 8.98 -7.66
CA THR A 9 -14.05 10.10 -6.73
C THR A 9 -14.30 9.65 -5.30
N LEU A 10 -13.41 10.03 -4.37
CA LEU A 10 -13.56 9.79 -2.93
C LEU A 10 -13.85 11.13 -2.26
N GLY A 11 -15.05 11.30 -1.70
CA GLY A 11 -15.44 12.57 -1.06
C GLY A 11 -15.46 13.78 -1.99
N GLY A 12 -15.63 13.58 -3.30
CA GLY A 12 -15.59 14.64 -4.32
C GLY A 12 -14.19 14.98 -4.83
N VAL A 13 -13.16 14.24 -4.42
CA VAL A 13 -11.78 14.39 -4.92
C VAL A 13 -11.42 13.20 -5.80
N SER A 14 -10.95 13.49 -7.02
CA SER A 14 -10.39 12.48 -7.93
C SER A 14 -9.04 11.97 -7.38
N PRO A 15 -8.74 10.67 -7.44
CA PRO A 15 -7.46 10.10 -7.04
C PRO A 15 -6.26 10.82 -7.65
N ILE A 16 -6.35 11.21 -8.93
CA ILE A 16 -5.26 11.95 -9.61
C ILE A 16 -4.99 13.28 -8.91
N ARG A 17 -6.04 14.01 -8.53
CA ARG A 17 -5.92 15.29 -7.83
C ARG A 17 -5.39 15.09 -6.41
N TRP A 18 -5.81 14.03 -5.75
CA TRP A 18 -5.29 13.67 -4.43
C TRP A 18 -3.79 13.35 -4.50
N PHE A 19 -3.35 12.53 -5.47
CA PHE A 19 -1.94 12.21 -5.70
C PHE A 19 -1.12 13.46 -6.03
N ALA A 20 -1.64 14.35 -6.88
CA ALA A 20 -0.95 15.60 -7.20
C ALA A 20 -0.72 16.49 -5.96
N GLY A 21 -1.64 16.44 -4.99
CA GLY A 21 -1.50 17.16 -3.73
C GLY A 21 -0.48 16.55 -2.78
N LEU A 22 -0.03 15.29 -2.97
CA LEU A 22 0.97 14.67 -2.09
C LEU A 22 2.30 15.42 -2.10
N SER A 23 2.64 16.07 -3.22
CA SER A 23 3.82 16.93 -3.37
C SER A 23 3.84 18.11 -2.39
N ASP A 24 2.67 18.52 -1.89
CA ASP A 24 2.54 19.65 -0.97
C ASP A 24 2.63 19.22 0.51
N ILE A 25 2.57 17.91 0.81
CA ILE A 25 2.45 17.37 2.18
C ILE A 25 3.81 16.99 2.79
N GLY A 26 4.85 16.88 1.96
CA GLY A 26 6.23 16.66 2.41
C GLY A 26 7.02 15.71 1.51
N ASP A 27 8.15 15.24 2.01
CA ASP A 27 9.02 14.30 1.32
C ASP A 27 8.39 12.90 1.33
N PHE A 28 7.97 12.43 0.17
CA PHE A 28 7.59 11.03 -0.05
C PHE A 28 8.42 10.44 -1.18
N GLU A 29 8.75 9.15 -1.06
CA GLU A 29 9.38 8.37 -2.12
C GLU A 29 8.36 7.38 -2.66
N LEU A 30 8.20 7.35 -3.98
CA LEU A 30 7.48 6.25 -4.63
C LEU A 30 8.41 5.03 -4.69
N ALA A 31 8.13 4.02 -3.86
CA ALA A 31 8.90 2.79 -3.84
C ALA A 31 8.74 2.03 -5.17
N GLN A 32 9.85 1.75 -5.84
CA GLN A 32 9.85 0.86 -7.01
C GLN A 32 9.62 -0.60 -6.59
N ILE A 33 8.82 -1.33 -7.36
CA ILE A 33 8.68 -2.78 -7.23
C ILE A 33 9.92 -3.44 -7.85
N THR A 34 10.77 -4.02 -7.01
CA THR A 34 11.95 -4.76 -7.44
C THR A 34 11.66 -6.27 -7.51
N PRO A 35 12.51 -7.08 -8.17
CA PRO A 35 12.34 -8.53 -8.19
C PRO A 35 12.26 -9.15 -6.78
N GLU A 36 13.00 -8.62 -5.81
CA GLU A 36 12.98 -9.08 -4.41
C GLU A 36 11.62 -8.83 -3.75
N ILE A 37 11.02 -7.65 -4.00
CA ILE A 37 9.66 -7.32 -3.54
C ILE A 37 8.65 -8.25 -4.21
N GLY A 38 8.79 -8.50 -5.52
CA GLY A 38 7.91 -9.41 -6.25
C GLY A 38 7.97 -10.84 -5.71
N ALA A 39 9.17 -11.34 -5.40
CA ALA A 39 9.35 -12.66 -4.81
C ALA A 39 8.70 -12.77 -3.41
N GLU A 40 8.87 -11.76 -2.56
CA GLU A 40 8.24 -11.76 -1.25
C GLU A 40 6.72 -11.61 -1.32
N ALA A 41 6.19 -10.84 -2.28
CA ALA A 41 4.75 -10.74 -2.51
C ALA A 41 4.10 -12.10 -2.85
N ILE A 42 4.78 -12.92 -3.67
CA ILE A 42 4.34 -14.29 -3.97
C ILE A 42 4.33 -15.15 -2.68
N ASN A 43 5.33 -14.99 -1.80
CA ASN A 43 5.36 -15.68 -0.51
C ASN A 43 4.21 -15.25 0.41
N LEU A 44 3.65 -14.04 0.24
CA LEU A 44 2.51 -13.55 1.01
C LEU A 44 1.17 -13.96 0.39
N ALA A 45 1.12 -14.27 -0.91
CA ALA A 45 -0.11 -14.69 -1.60
C ALA A 45 -0.79 -15.91 -0.96
N ARG A 46 0.00 -16.82 -0.36
CA ARG A 46 -0.52 -17.99 0.38
C ARG A 46 -1.37 -17.63 1.60
N LEU A 47 -1.31 -16.39 2.07
CA LEU A 47 -2.07 -15.88 3.21
C LEU A 47 -3.46 -15.39 2.81
N GLY A 48 -3.81 -15.43 1.51
CA GLY A 48 -5.10 -14.96 1.01
C GLY A 48 -5.28 -13.44 1.11
N LEU A 49 -4.18 -12.69 1.11
CA LEU A 49 -4.18 -11.23 0.96
C LEU A 49 -4.47 -10.88 -0.50
N ASP A 50 -5.03 -9.70 -0.78
CA ASP A 50 -5.17 -9.27 -2.18
C ASP A 50 -3.80 -8.88 -2.78
N PRO A 51 -3.65 -8.84 -4.12
CA PRO A 51 -2.36 -8.54 -4.74
C PRO A 51 -1.76 -7.18 -4.37
N GLY A 52 -2.57 -6.18 -4.04
CA GLY A 52 -2.11 -4.88 -3.58
C GLY A 52 -1.52 -4.97 -2.18
N ASP A 53 -2.24 -5.61 -1.25
CA ASP A 53 -1.74 -5.86 0.11
C ASP A 53 -0.44 -6.67 0.11
N GLN A 54 -0.35 -7.68 -0.76
CA GLN A 54 0.86 -8.49 -0.93
C GLN A 54 2.07 -7.62 -1.30
N LEU A 55 1.91 -6.70 -2.27
CA LEU A 55 2.99 -5.82 -2.72
C LEU A 55 3.37 -4.79 -1.66
N ILE A 56 2.39 -4.21 -0.97
CA ILE A 56 2.62 -3.21 0.08
C ILE A 56 3.36 -3.85 1.26
N ALA A 57 2.89 -4.99 1.76
CA ALA A 57 3.53 -5.71 2.86
C ALA A 57 4.91 -6.24 2.47
N ALA A 58 5.09 -6.79 1.27
CA ALA A 58 6.39 -7.21 0.77
C ALA A 58 7.39 -6.04 0.68
N THR A 59 6.93 -4.87 0.24
CA THR A 59 7.76 -3.67 0.18
C THR A 59 8.26 -3.28 1.58
N ALA A 60 7.37 -3.27 2.57
CA ALA A 60 7.72 -2.98 3.96
C ALA A 60 8.72 -4.00 4.53
N ILE A 61 8.50 -5.30 4.32
CA ILE A 61 9.39 -6.37 4.78
C ILE A 61 10.79 -6.24 4.15
N VAL A 62 10.88 -6.09 2.84
CA VAL A 62 12.16 -6.02 2.11
C VAL A 62 12.95 -4.77 2.48
N ARG A 63 12.27 -3.62 2.59
CA ARG A 63 12.90 -2.34 2.97
C ARG A 63 13.10 -2.19 4.49
N LYS A 64 12.58 -3.12 5.31
CA LYS A 64 12.60 -3.08 6.78
C LYS A 64 11.98 -1.80 7.32
N LEU A 65 10.80 -1.47 6.82
CA LEU A 65 10.02 -0.30 7.23
C LEU A 65 8.78 -0.75 7.99
N PRO A 66 8.33 0.02 9.01
CA PRO A 66 7.04 -0.22 9.62
C PRO A 66 5.92 0.05 8.61
N LEU A 67 4.89 -0.81 8.60
CA LEU A 67 3.71 -0.61 7.78
C LEU A 67 2.61 0.07 8.61
N VAL A 68 2.17 1.25 8.17
CA VAL A 68 0.97 1.90 8.73
C VAL A 68 -0.27 1.23 8.12
N THR A 69 -1.04 0.48 8.91
CA THR A 69 -2.22 -0.24 8.38
C THR A 69 -3.28 -0.53 9.44
N ARG A 70 -4.57 -0.40 9.07
CA ARG A 70 -5.72 -0.86 9.89
C ARG A 70 -5.96 -2.36 9.80
N ASP A 71 -5.33 -3.04 8.84
CA ASP A 71 -5.62 -4.44 8.58
C ASP A 71 -5.00 -5.32 9.67
N GLU A 72 -5.86 -5.89 10.50
CA GLU A 72 -5.48 -6.79 11.61
C GLU A 72 -4.68 -8.00 11.12
N ARG A 73 -4.97 -8.52 9.92
CA ARG A 73 -4.24 -9.67 9.34
C ARG A 73 -2.78 -9.32 9.04
N LEU A 74 -2.52 -8.06 8.68
CA LEU A 74 -1.16 -7.55 8.45
C LEU A 74 -0.48 -7.18 9.78
N GLN A 75 -1.25 -6.72 10.77
CA GLN A 75 -0.73 -6.45 12.11
C GLN A 75 -0.25 -7.71 12.83
N ASP A 76 -0.92 -8.84 12.59
CA ASP A 76 -0.59 -10.14 13.19
C ASP A 76 0.56 -10.87 12.48
N LEU A 77 1.19 -10.27 11.45
CA LEU A 77 2.30 -10.91 10.74
C LEU A 77 3.63 -10.76 11.50
N ASP A 78 4.13 -11.84 12.08
CA ASP A 78 5.40 -11.89 12.83
C ASP A 78 6.62 -11.27 12.13
N ARG A 79 6.64 -11.26 10.80
CA ARG A 79 7.76 -10.76 9.98
C ARG A 79 7.61 -9.31 9.55
N LEU A 80 6.54 -8.63 9.98
CA LEU A 80 6.19 -7.27 9.60
C LEU A 80 5.95 -6.44 10.86
N GLU A 81 6.71 -5.37 11.03
CA GLU A 81 6.36 -4.36 12.03
C GLU A 81 5.19 -3.55 11.49
N ALA A 82 4.05 -3.58 12.18
CA ALA A 82 2.86 -2.83 11.82
C ALA A 82 2.51 -1.83 12.92
N VAL A 83 2.08 -0.63 12.52
CA VAL A 83 1.63 0.43 13.41
C VAL A 83 0.27 0.96 12.95
N TRP A 84 -0.57 1.39 13.89
CA TRP A 84 -1.89 1.92 13.61
C TRP A 84 -2.25 3.11 14.50
#